data_AF-A0A7Y0FMK1-F1
#
_entry.id   AF-A0A7Y0FMK1-F1
#
_cell.length_a   1.000
_cell.length_b   1.000
_cell.length_c   1.000
_cell.angle_alpha   90.00
_cell.angle_beta   90.00
_cell.angle_gamma   90.00
#
_symmetry.space_group_name_H-M   'P 1'
#
loop_
_entity.id
_entity.type
_entity.pdbx_description
1 polymer ?
#
loop_
_entity_poly.entity_id
_entity_poly.type
_entity_poly.pdbx_seq_one_letter_code
_entity_poly.pdbx_strand_id
1 'polypeptide(L)'
;MPEPINTLFSRTEATVVAAVQWLKLGGELLGALVIGLGIVVAGVLLVQALAARRTANFTAIRLSLARYLALALEFQLGADILSTAIAPSWQEIGKLGAIAVIRTALNFFLSKEMEQERKVTDAEDDVVAKSQPDKAAG
;
A
#
# COMPACT_ATOMS: atom_id res chain seq x y z
N MET A 1 -38.17 23.72 31.87
CA MET A 1 -38.12 23.67 30.40
C MET A 1 -36.71 24.05 29.99
N PRO A 2 -35.83 23.12 29.58
CA PRO A 2 -34.47 23.43 29.16
C PRO A 2 -34.39 23.80 27.66
N GLU A 3 -33.43 24.68 27.34
CA GLU A 3 -33.28 25.48 26.11
C GLU A 3 -32.99 24.72 24.78
N PRO A 4 -33.36 25.29 23.60
CA PRO A 4 -33.26 24.68 22.26
C PRO A 4 -31.85 24.59 21.64
N ILE A 5 -30.82 25.21 22.23
CA ILE A 5 -29.47 25.36 21.64
C ILE A 5 -28.80 24.00 21.34
N ASN A 6 -28.97 23.02 22.22
CA ASN A 6 -28.36 21.69 22.06
C ASN A 6 -28.90 20.92 20.83
N THR A 7 -30.12 21.23 20.38
CA THR A 7 -30.77 20.53 19.25
C THR A 7 -30.32 21.04 17.88
N LEU A 8 -29.95 22.32 17.77
CA LEU A 8 -29.44 22.90 16.53
C LEU A 8 -27.96 22.54 16.33
N PHE A 9 -27.18 22.55 17.41
CA PHE A 9 -25.79 22.13 17.39
C PHE A 9 -25.64 20.66 16.98
N SER A 10 -26.39 19.74 17.61
CA SER A 10 -26.36 18.31 17.27
C SER A 10 -26.81 17.99 15.84
N ARG A 11 -27.83 18.69 15.32
CA ARG A 11 -28.24 18.55 13.90
C ARG A 11 -27.17 19.03 12.93
N THR A 12 -26.49 20.13 13.27
CA THR A 12 -25.41 20.68 12.45
C THR A 12 -24.20 19.75 12.45
N GLU A 13 -23.80 19.26 13.63
CA GLU A 13 -22.73 18.27 13.80
C GLU A 13 -23.01 16.99 13.01
N ALA A 14 -24.20 16.42 13.13
CA ALA A 14 -24.59 15.22 12.37
C ALA A 14 -24.53 15.43 10.85
N THR A 15 -24.90 16.63 10.38
CA THR A 15 -24.85 16.98 8.95
C THR A 15 -23.41 17.10 8.45
N VAL A 16 -22.52 17.72 9.24
CA VAL A 16 -21.10 17.84 8.94
C VAL A 16 -20.42 16.47 8.92
N VAL A 17 -20.70 15.62 9.91
CA VAL A 17 -20.16 14.26 9.98
C VAL A 17 -20.58 13.43 8.77
N ALA A 18 -21.87 13.47 8.41
CA ALA A 18 -22.36 12.75 7.23
C ALA A 18 -21.70 13.26 5.94
N ALA A 19 -21.58 14.59 5.77
CA ALA A 19 -20.94 15.17 4.58
C ALA A 19 -19.47 14.72 4.44
N VAL A 20 -18.72 14.72 5.53
CA VAL A 20 -17.33 14.25 5.52
C VAL A 20 -17.22 12.75 5.27
N GLN A 21 -18.13 11.93 5.80
CA GLN A 21 -18.16 10.50 5.50
C GLN A 21 -18.39 10.23 4.01
N TRP A 22 -19.30 10.98 3.37
CA TRP A 22 -19.50 10.90 1.93
C TRP A 22 -18.26 11.33 1.12
N LEU A 23 -17.56 12.38 1.58
CA LEU A 23 -16.33 12.83 0.94
C LEU A 23 -15.19 11.81 1.10
N LYS A 24 -15.05 11.20 2.29
CA LYS A 24 -14.09 10.12 2.53
C LYS A 24 -14.34 8.95 1.58
N LEU A 25 -15.58 8.47 1.51
CA LEU A 25 -15.97 7.39 0.62
C LEU A 25 -15.68 7.75 -0.84
N GLY A 26 -15.96 8.99 -1.25
CA GLY A 26 -15.62 9.49 -2.59
C GLY A 26 -14.12 9.42 -2.86
N GLY A 27 -13.28 9.86 -1.93
CA GLY A 27 -11.81 9.80 -2.05
C GLY A 27 -11.29 8.37 -2.11
N GLU A 28 -11.80 7.46 -1.29
CA GLU A 28 -11.48 6.03 -1.33
C GLU A 28 -11.84 5.39 -2.67
N LEU A 29 -13.04 5.68 -3.19
CA LEU A 29 -13.51 5.20 -4.48
C LEU A 29 -12.65 5.72 -5.63
N LEU A 30 -12.31 7.01 -5.62
CA LEU A 30 -11.42 7.59 -6.63
C LEU A 30 -10.03 6.94 -6.58
N GLY A 31 -9.47 6.76 -5.37
CA GLY A 31 -8.21 6.04 -5.19
C GLY A 31 -8.28 4.61 -5.76
N ALA A 32 -9.33 3.86 -5.44
CA ALA A 32 -9.53 2.50 -5.94
C ALA A 32 -9.64 2.45 -7.48
N LEU A 33 -10.35 3.40 -8.09
CA LEU A 33 -10.45 3.51 -9.56
C LEU A 33 -9.10 3.81 -10.20
N VAL A 34 -8.32 4.74 -9.63
CA VAL A 34 -6.98 5.07 -10.12
C VAL A 34 -6.04 3.86 -10.04
N ILE A 35 -6.08 3.10 -8.93
CA ILE A 35 -5.32 1.85 -8.79
C ILE A 35 -5.75 0.85 -9.87
N GLY A 36 -7.05 0.65 -10.05
CA GLY A 36 -7.60 -0.26 -11.06
C GLY A 36 -7.13 0.10 -12.47
N LEU A 37 -7.17 1.38 -12.83
CA LEU A 37 -6.66 1.87 -14.11
C LEU A 37 -5.15 1.58 -14.26
N GLY A 38 -4.36 1.83 -13.22
CA GLY A 38 -2.92 1.53 -13.22
C GLY A 38 -2.62 0.06 -13.45
N ILE A 39 -3.39 -0.84 -12.82
CA ILE A 39 -3.26 -2.29 -12.99
C ILE A 39 -3.60 -2.70 -14.43
N VAL A 40 -4.70 -2.18 -14.99
CA VAL A 40 -5.10 -2.48 -16.38
C VAL A 40 -4.02 -2.01 -17.35
N VAL A 41 -3.53 -0.78 -17.21
CA VAL A 41 -2.47 -0.23 -18.06
C VAL A 41 -1.20 -1.06 -17.96
N ALA A 42 -0.74 -1.38 -16.75
CA ALA A 42 0.46 -2.19 -16.54
C ALA A 42 0.30 -3.60 -17.10
N GLY A 43 -0.87 -4.21 -16.96
CA GLY A 43 -1.20 -5.53 -17.51
C GLY A 43 -1.18 -5.55 -19.03
N VAL A 44 -1.78 -4.55 -19.69
CA VAL A 44 -1.73 -4.42 -21.15
C VAL A 44 -0.30 -4.28 -21.65
N LEU A 45 0.50 -3.41 -21.02
CA LEU A 45 1.91 -3.24 -21.38
C LEU A 45 2.73 -4.51 -21.19
N LEU A 46 2.46 -5.28 -20.13
CA LEU A 46 3.11 -6.56 -19.86
C LEU A 46 2.78 -7.59 -20.93
N VAL A 47 1.50 -7.75 -21.27
CA VAL A 47 1.06 -8.69 -22.32
C VAL A 47 1.68 -8.34 -23.68
N GLN A 48 1.69 -7.05 -24.06
CA GLN A 48 2.33 -6.59 -25.28
C GLN A 48 3.82 -6.90 -25.31
N ALA A 49 4.52 -6.68 -24.19
CA ALA A 49 5.95 -6.90 -24.12
C ALA A 49 6.33 -8.39 -24.17
N LEU A 50 5.55 -9.25 -23.53
CA LEU A 50 5.68 -10.70 -23.62
C LEU A 50 5.40 -11.21 -25.05
N ALA A 51 4.34 -10.71 -25.69
CA ALA A 51 3.98 -11.08 -27.06
C ALA A 51 5.06 -10.69 -28.08
N ALA A 52 5.70 -9.54 -27.87
CA ALA A 52 6.77 -9.04 -28.75
C ALA A 52 8.13 -9.75 -28.54
N ARG A 53 8.27 -10.65 -27.56
CA ARG A 53 9.54 -11.29 -27.14
C ARG A 53 10.71 -10.30 -26.94
N ARG A 54 10.42 -9.01 -26.76
CA ARG A 54 11.44 -8.03 -26.38
C ARG A 54 11.77 -8.25 -24.92
N THR A 55 13.01 -7.94 -24.54
CA THR A 55 13.30 -7.61 -23.15
C THR A 55 12.41 -6.43 -22.78
N ALA A 56 11.24 -6.75 -22.23
CA ALA A 56 10.29 -5.75 -21.78
C ALA A 56 11.07 -4.79 -20.89
N ASN A 57 10.92 -3.49 -21.10
CA ASN A 57 11.43 -2.52 -20.16
C ASN A 57 10.51 -2.61 -18.92
N PHE A 58 10.66 -3.68 -18.12
CA PHE A 58 9.89 -3.95 -16.92
C PHE A 58 9.94 -2.74 -15.97
N THR A 59 11.05 -2.00 -16.01
CA THR A 59 11.21 -0.69 -15.37
C THR A 59 10.15 0.32 -15.79
N ALA A 60 9.82 0.42 -17.09
CA ALA A 60 8.81 1.35 -17.59
C ALA A 60 7.39 0.93 -17.17
N ILE A 61 7.08 -0.36 -17.20
CA ILE A 61 5.79 -0.91 -16.73
C ILE A 61 5.63 -0.65 -15.23
N ARG A 62 6.66 -0.96 -14.45
CA ARG A 62 6.72 -0.70 -13.00
C ARG A 62 6.56 0.78 -12.70
N LEU A 63 7.25 1.66 -13.41
CA LEU A 63 7.18 3.11 -13.19
C LEU A 63 5.79 3.66 -13.56
N SER A 64 5.17 3.14 -14.62
CA SER A 64 3.79 3.48 -14.97
C SER A 64 2.85 3.12 -13.82
N LEU A 65 2.89 1.87 -13.35
CA LEU A 65 2.06 1.42 -12.22
C LEU A 65 2.30 2.27 -10.97
N ALA A 66 3.57 2.55 -10.64
CA ALA A 66 3.94 3.36 -9.48
C ALA A 66 3.32 4.77 -9.50
N ARG A 67 3.16 5.40 -10.67
CA ARG A 67 2.51 6.72 -10.79
C ARG A 67 1.02 6.67 -10.44
N TYR A 68 0.30 5.64 -10.90
CA TYR A 68 -1.11 5.45 -10.54
C TYR A 68 -1.26 5.16 -9.04
N LEU A 69 -0.39 4.31 -8.48
CA LEU A 69 -0.39 4.03 -7.05
C LEU A 69 -0.13 5.29 -6.22
N ALA A 70 0.87 6.12 -6.61
CA ALA A 70 1.17 7.37 -5.93
C ALA A 70 -0.03 8.34 -5.95
N LEU A 71 -0.66 8.52 -7.11
CA LEU A 71 -1.84 9.39 -7.23
C LEU A 71 -3.01 8.88 -6.37
N ALA A 72 -3.27 7.57 -6.37
CA ALA A 72 -4.31 6.99 -5.53
C ALA A 72 -4.05 7.19 -4.03
N LEU A 73 -2.79 7.11 -3.61
CA LEU A 73 -2.39 7.36 -2.23
C LEU A 73 -2.62 8.82 -1.81
N GLU A 74 -2.46 9.79 -2.72
CA GLU A 74 -2.78 11.20 -2.41
C GLU A 74 -4.28 11.39 -2.13
N PHE A 75 -5.16 10.76 -2.91
CA PHE A 75 -6.60 10.79 -2.68
C PHE A 75 -7.01 10.10 -1.37
N GLN A 76 -6.44 8.93 -1.10
CA GLN A 76 -6.69 8.18 0.14
C GLN A 76 -6.19 8.94 1.36
N LEU A 77 -5.00 9.54 1.30
CA LEU A 77 -4.47 10.37 2.36
C LEU A 77 -5.37 11.58 2.64
N GLY A 78 -5.88 12.25 1.60
CA GLY A 78 -6.84 13.34 1.76
C GLY A 78 -8.14 12.90 2.45
N ALA A 79 -8.67 11.74 2.04
CA ALA A 79 -9.86 11.13 2.66
C ALA A 79 -9.64 10.78 4.14
N ASP A 80 -8.47 10.23 4.48
CA ASP A 80 -8.09 9.89 5.84
C ASP A 80 -7.91 11.14 6.71
N ILE A 81 -7.23 12.19 6.21
CA ILE A 81 -7.09 13.48 6.91
C ILE A 81 -8.47 14.05 7.23
N LEU A 82 -9.38 14.06 6.25
CA LEU A 82 -10.74 14.56 6.45
C LEU A 82 -11.50 13.75 7.53
N SER A 83 -11.36 12.43 7.52
CA SER A 83 -11.94 11.54 8.54
C SER A 83 -11.41 11.86 9.95
N THR A 84 -10.12 12.12 10.08
CA THR A 84 -9.49 12.45 11.39
C THR A 84 -9.89 13.82 11.92
N ALA A 85 -10.31 14.75 11.05
CA ALA A 85 -10.66 16.11 11.43
C ALA A 85 -12.02 16.23 12.14
N ILE A 86 -12.96 15.32 11.88
CA ILE A 86 -14.33 15.37 12.43
C ILE A 86 -14.62 14.39 13.56
N ALA A 87 -13.81 13.34 13.70
CA ALA A 87 -14.07 12.28 14.65
C ALA A 87 -12.75 11.67 15.14
N PRO A 88 -12.24 12.07 16.32
CA PRO A 88 -11.38 11.18 17.08
C PRO A 88 -12.30 10.18 17.79
N SER A 89 -13.03 9.34 17.06
CA SER A 89 -13.70 8.21 17.69
C SER A 89 -12.62 7.17 18.01
N TRP A 90 -12.51 6.79 19.29
CA TRP A 90 -11.51 5.80 19.72
C TRP A 90 -11.60 4.48 18.94
N GLN A 91 -12.78 4.14 18.41
CA GLN A 91 -12.97 2.97 17.55
C GLN A 91 -12.34 3.12 16.15
N GLU A 92 -12.41 4.28 15.50
CA GLU A 92 -11.81 4.49 14.17
C GLU A 92 -10.29 4.63 14.26
N ILE A 93 -9.78 5.32 15.28
CA ILE A 93 -8.35 5.36 15.60
C ILE A 93 -7.83 3.95 15.86
N GLY A 94 -8.59 3.12 16.60
CA GLY A 94 -8.27 1.72 16.84
C GLY A 94 -8.20 0.87 15.58
N LYS A 95 -9.13 1.05 14.62
CA LYS A 95 -9.13 0.31 13.34
C LYS A 95 -7.92 0.67 12.48
N LEU A 96 -7.60 1.96 12.35
CA LEU A 96 -6.42 2.41 11.60
C LEU A 96 -5.12 1.93 12.26
N GLY A 97 -5.04 1.99 13.59
CA GLY A 97 -3.92 1.43 14.36
C GLY A 97 -3.74 -0.06 14.13
N ALA A 98 -4.83 -0.84 14.13
CA ALA A 98 -4.77 -2.28 13.86
C ALA A 98 -4.24 -2.60 12.45
N ILE A 99 -4.69 -1.87 11.42
CA ILE A 99 -4.20 -2.04 10.04
C ILE A 99 -2.70 -1.72 9.94
N ALA A 100 -2.26 -0.63 10.57
CA ALA A 100 -0.85 -0.23 10.59
C ALA A 100 0.04 -1.28 11.28
N VAL A 101 -0.41 -1.85 12.41
CA VAL A 101 0.29 -2.91 13.13
C VAL A 101 0.39 -4.18 12.29
N ILE A 102 -0.71 -4.64 11.69
CA ILE A 102 -0.73 -5.82 10.83
C ILE A 102 0.25 -5.65 9.67
N ARG A 103 0.21 -4.50 8.98
CA ARG A 103 1.11 -4.18 7.87
C ARG A 103 2.57 -4.22 8.31
N THR A 104 2.88 -3.66 9.47
CA THR A 104 4.24 -3.63 10.03
C THR A 104 4.72 -5.04 10.37
N ALA A 105 3.89 -5.84 11.05
CA ALA A 105 4.22 -7.20 11.44
C ALA A 105 4.46 -8.11 10.23
N LEU A 106 3.56 -8.08 9.23
CA LEU A 106 3.70 -8.88 8.01
C LEU A 106 4.96 -8.51 7.24
N ASN A 107 5.21 -7.22 7.02
CA ASN A 107 6.42 -6.76 6.32
C ASN A 107 7.70 -7.13 7.08
N PHE A 108 7.67 -7.08 8.42
CA PHE A 108 8.80 -7.47 9.26
C PHE A 108 9.10 -8.97 9.15
N PHE A 109 8.09 -9.85 9.26
CA PHE A 109 8.28 -11.29 9.13
C PHE A 109 8.79 -11.68 7.74
N LEU A 110 8.19 -11.13 6.68
CA LEU A 110 8.64 -11.36 5.31
C LEU A 110 10.10 -10.94 5.11
N SER A 111 10.46 -9.75 5.59
CA SER A 111 11.84 -9.24 5.46
C SER A 111 12.84 -10.12 6.23
N LYS A 112 12.44 -10.63 7.40
CA LYS A 112 13.26 -11.52 8.23
C LYS A 112 13.45 -12.89 7.60
N GLU A 113 12.40 -13.49 7.04
CA GLU A 113 12.48 -14.78 6.36
C GLU A 113 13.39 -14.70 5.12
N MET A 114 13.25 -13.64 4.33
CA MET A 114 14.13 -13.39 3.18
C MET A 114 15.60 -13.22 3.58
N GLU A 115 15.88 -12.54 4.69
CA GLU A 115 17.24 -12.38 5.20
C GLU A 115 17.83 -13.72 5.67
N GLN A 116 16.99 -14.60 6.23
CA GLN A 116 17.40 -15.92 6.68
C GLN A 116 17.71 -16.85 5.50
N GLU A 117 16.87 -16.88 4.47
CA GLU A 117 17.15 -17.65 3.24
C GLU A 117 18.44 -17.17 2.57
N ARG A 118 18.65 -15.86 2.46
CA ARG A 118 19.85 -15.29 1.86
C ARG A 118 21.13 -15.70 2.59
N LYS A 119 21.12 -15.72 3.93
CA LYS A 119 22.26 -16.16 4.74
C LYS A 119 22.56 -17.65 4.59
N VAL A 120 21.54 -18.48 4.36
CA VAL A 120 21.73 -19.92 4.10
C VAL A 120 22.38 -20.13 2.74
N THR A 121 21.92 -19.43 1.70
CA THR A 121 22.51 -19.48 0.35
C THR A 121 23.95 -18.95 0.33
N ASP A 122 24.22 -17.80 0.97
CA ASP A 122 25.57 -17.24 1.03
C ASP A 122 26.55 -18.16 1.79
N ALA A 123 26.07 -18.89 2.81
CA ALA A 123 26.88 -19.86 3.56
C ALA A 123 27.16 -21.16 2.78
N GLU A 124 26.23 -21.61 1.92
CA GLU A 124 26.46 -22.75 1.04
C GLU A 124 27.49 -22.42 -0.06
N ASP A 125 27.44 -21.22 -0.64
CA ASP A 125 28.40 -20.77 -1.66
C ASP A 125 29.84 -20.65 -1.11
N ASP A 126 30.01 -20.17 0.13
CA ASP A 126 31.33 -20.08 0.80
C ASP A 126 31.90 -21.47 1.16
N VAL A 127 31.04 -22.44 1.51
CA VAL A 127 31.47 -23.82 1.81
C VAL A 127 31.85 -24.56 0.52
N VAL A 128 31.13 -24.33 -0.59
CA VAL A 128 31.47 -24.89 -1.91
C VAL A 128 32.77 -24.29 -2.45
N ALA A 129 33.00 -22.97 -2.28
CA ALA A 129 34.22 -22.31 -2.68
C ALA A 129 35.46 -22.81 -1.92
N LYS A 130 35.31 -23.13 -0.62
CA LYS A 130 36.42 -23.60 0.24
C LYS A 130 36.73 -25.09 0.08
N SER A 131 35.82 -25.88 -0.48
CA SER A 131 35.98 -27.34 -0.66
C SER A 131 36.58 -27.75 -2.01
N GLN A 132 36.85 -26.82 -2.93
CA GLN A 132 37.60 -27.07 -4.19
C GLN A 132 38.98 -26.38 -4.25
N PRO A 133 39.97 -26.74 -3.41
CA PRO A 133 41.33 -26.21 -3.56
C PRO A 133 42.18 -26.92 -4.64
N ASP A 134 41.69 -27.97 -5.32
CA ASP A 134 42.58 -28.89 -6.06
C ASP A 134 42.17 -29.19 -7.52
N LYS A 135 42.15 -28.16 -8.37
CA LYS A 135 42.14 -28.31 -9.85
C LYS A 135 43.07 -27.36 -10.61
N ALA A 136 43.95 -26.65 -9.91
CA ALA A 136 44.90 -25.70 -10.53
C ALA A 136 46.34 -26.25 -10.63
N ALA A 137 46.57 -27.51 -10.26
CA ALA A 137 47.86 -28.18 -10.40
C ALA A 137 47.69 -29.48 -11.18
N GLY A 138 47.59 -29.37 -12.51
CA GLY A 138 47.57 -30.49 -13.46
C GLY A 138 48.01 -30.03 -14.82
#